data_AF-A0A7X7G6L9-F1
#
_entry.id   AF-A0A7X7G6L9-F1
#
_cell.length_a   1.000
_cell.length_b   1.000
_cell.length_c   1.000
_cell.angle_alpha   90.00
_cell.angle_beta   90.00
_cell.angle_gamma   90.00
#
_symmetry.space_group_name_H-M   'P 1'
#
loop_
_entity.id
_entity.type
_entity.pdbx_description
1 polymer ?
#
loop_
_entity_poly.entity_id
_entity_poly.type
_entity_poly.pdbx_seq_one_letter_code
_entity_poly.pdbx_strand_id
1 'polypeptide(L)'
;MSADRRGPDREPWAIGFGTLATYLGCLLAAGLFAGLLWLWLRFVVPAETFTQAGTRERIVVVFGVVAALLLVLLGPLVAWVVARALRRVRSTAVHVIAFTFTGSVVGGLLGSAFGPDVAASLVVTVGLAAGLARLLMRPFERRSRGA
;
A
#
# COMPACT_ATOMS: atom_id res chain seq x y z
N MET A 1 -0.06 -27.30 -42.94
CA MET A 1 -0.86 -26.29 -42.22
C MET A 1 -0.92 -26.68 -40.75
N SER A 2 0.08 -26.30 -39.96
CA SER A 2 0.04 -26.41 -38.51
C SER A 2 -0.73 -25.21 -37.97
N ALA A 3 -1.82 -25.47 -37.26
CA ALA A 3 -2.60 -24.43 -36.60
C ALA A 3 -1.76 -23.79 -35.49
N ASP A 4 -1.26 -22.59 -35.77
CA ASP A 4 -0.69 -21.67 -34.80
C ASP A 4 -1.82 -21.26 -33.83
N ARG A 5 -2.03 -22.05 -32.77
CA ARG A 5 -2.93 -21.70 -31.66
C ARG A 5 -2.27 -20.62 -30.82
N ARG A 6 -2.15 -19.40 -31.38
CA ARG A 6 -1.99 -18.21 -30.55
C ARG A 6 -3.30 -18.01 -29.82
N GLY A 7 -3.37 -18.56 -28.61
CA GLY A 7 -4.39 -18.16 -27.64
C GLY A 7 -4.37 -16.63 -27.53
N PRO A 8 -5.51 -15.99 -27.26
CA PRO A 8 -5.66 -14.54 -27.33
C PRO A 8 -4.51 -13.88 -26.58
N ASP A 9 -3.81 -12.97 -27.25
CA ASP A 9 -2.72 -12.16 -26.72
C ASP A 9 -3.17 -11.51 -25.41
N ARG A 10 -3.02 -12.23 -24.30
CA ARG A 10 -3.14 -11.67 -22.96
C ARG A 10 -1.94 -10.75 -22.87
N GLU A 11 -2.13 -9.45 -23.13
CA GLU A 11 -1.09 -8.42 -22.96
C GLU A 11 -0.35 -8.76 -21.66
N PRO A 12 0.90 -9.29 -21.75
CA PRO A 12 1.50 -9.88 -20.59
C PRO A 12 1.85 -8.74 -19.65
N TRP A 13 1.19 -8.71 -18.50
CA TRP A 13 1.54 -7.80 -17.43
C TRP A 13 3.03 -8.03 -17.13
N ALA A 14 3.84 -6.99 -17.31
CA ALA A 14 5.28 -7.08 -17.13
C ALA A 14 5.64 -7.62 -15.73
N ILE A 15 4.88 -7.19 -14.73
CA ILE A 15 4.90 -7.69 -13.36
C ILE A 15 3.44 -7.84 -12.89
N GLY A 16 3.04 -9.05 -12.55
CA GLY A 16 1.70 -9.36 -12.02
C GLY A 16 1.75 -10.02 -10.66
N PHE A 17 0.61 -10.03 -9.98
CA PHE A 17 0.39 -10.73 -8.70
C PHE A 17 -0.86 -11.59 -8.79
N GLY A 18 -0.87 -12.71 -8.07
CA GLY A 18 -2.11 -13.47 -7.85
C GLY A 18 -3.01 -12.74 -6.84
N THR A 19 -4.31 -13.01 -6.85
CA THR A 19 -5.30 -12.40 -5.95
C THR A 19 -4.89 -12.50 -4.48
N LEU A 20 -4.43 -13.68 -4.04
CA LEU A 20 -3.94 -13.89 -2.67
C LEU A 20 -2.76 -12.99 -2.32
N ALA A 21 -1.80 -12.84 -3.25
CA ALA A 21 -0.63 -11.98 -3.04
C ALA A 21 -1.04 -10.51 -2.94
N THR A 22 -2.04 -10.06 -3.70
CA THR A 22 -2.57 -8.69 -3.57
C THR A 22 -3.15 -8.44 -2.17
N TYR A 23 -3.97 -9.37 -1.66
CA TYR A 23 -4.52 -9.25 -0.30
C TYR A 23 -3.43 -9.29 0.78
N LEU A 24 -2.44 -10.18 0.65
CA LEU A 24 -1.29 -10.22 1.56
C LEU A 24 -0.51 -8.91 1.53
N GLY A 25 -0.30 -8.32 0.36
CA GLY A 25 0.32 -7.00 0.22
C GLY A 25 -0.47 -5.89 0.92
N CYS A 26 -1.81 -5.94 0.85
CA CYS A 26 -2.67 -4.97 1.54
C CYS A 26 -2.62 -5.15 3.07
N LEU A 27 -2.64 -6.39 3.56
CA LEU A 27 -2.46 -6.69 4.99
C LEU A 27 -1.10 -6.23 5.50
N LEU A 28 -0.05 -6.46 4.70
CA LEU A 28 1.30 -6.05 5.04
C LEU A 28 1.43 -4.52 5.04
N ALA A 29 0.83 -3.82 4.08
CA ALA A 29 0.76 -2.36 4.08
C ALA A 29 0.02 -1.83 5.32
N ALA A 30 -1.09 -2.46 5.72
CA ALA A 30 -1.83 -2.08 6.91
C ALA A 30 -1.01 -2.28 8.20
N GLY A 31 -0.31 -3.41 8.31
CA GLY A 31 0.59 -3.68 9.43
C GLY A 31 1.75 -2.68 9.51
N LEU A 32 2.38 -2.36 8.37
CA LEU A 32 3.42 -1.35 8.29
C LEU A 32 2.90 0.04 8.68
N PHE A 33 1.72 0.42 8.20
CA PHE A 33 1.08 1.68 8.57
C PHE A 33 0.83 1.76 10.07
N ALA A 34 0.24 0.72 10.68
CA ALA A 34 -0.01 0.68 12.12
C ALA A 34 1.30 0.77 12.92
N GLY A 35 2.35 0.07 12.48
CA GLY A 35 3.69 0.14 13.08
C GLY A 35 4.31 1.54 12.99
N LEU A 36 4.22 2.18 11.82
CA LEU A 36 4.70 3.56 11.62
C LEU A 36 3.93 4.56 12.47
N LEU A 37 2.62 4.41 12.58
CA LEU A 37 1.78 5.25 13.43
C LEU A 37 2.14 5.08 14.91
N TRP A 38 2.38 3.84 15.35
CA TRP A 38 2.83 3.57 16.72
C TRP A 38 4.20 4.21 17.00
N LEU A 39 5.17 4.07 16.09
CA LEU A 39 6.49 4.70 16.21
C LEU A 39 6.36 6.23 16.28
N TRP A 40 5.53 6.82 15.42
CA TRP A 40 5.30 8.26 15.41
C TRP A 40 4.69 8.74 16.75
N LEU A 41 3.65 8.09 17.25
CA LEU A 41 3.05 8.41 18.54
C LEU A 41 3.98 8.16 19.73
N ARG A 42 4.94 7.23 19.59
CA ARG A 42 5.90 6.90 20.66
C ARG A 42 7.05 7.90 20.74
N PHE A 43 7.57 8.35 19.60
CA PHE A 43 8.81 9.13 19.52
C PHE A 43 8.61 10.61 19.19
N VAL A 44 7.51 10.97 18.51
CA VAL A 44 7.26 12.35 18.07
C VAL A 44 6.26 13.05 18.98
N VAL A 45 5.21 12.36 19.43
CA VAL A 45 4.17 12.97 20.28
C VAL A 45 4.59 12.94 21.76
N PRO A 46 4.67 14.10 22.45
CA PRO A 46 5.03 14.16 23.86
C PRO A 46 4.06 13.34 24.72
N ALA A 47 4.59 12.67 25.75
CA ALA A 47 3.79 11.82 26.63
C ALA A 47 2.69 12.59 27.37
N GLU A 48 2.93 13.87 27.65
CA GLU A 48 2.03 14.77 28.39
C GLU A 48 0.77 15.14 27.60
N THR A 49 0.78 14.92 26.27
CA THR A 49 -0.39 15.10 25.40
C THR A 49 -1.52 14.14 25.76
N PHE A 50 -1.21 13.02 26.43
CA PHE A 50 -2.19 11.99 26.80
C PHE A 50 -2.41 11.98 28.31
N THR A 51 -3.59 12.44 28.72
CA THR A 51 -4.01 12.49 30.14
C THR A 51 -4.40 11.13 30.72
N GLN A 52 -4.69 10.15 29.86
CA GLN A 52 -5.08 8.80 30.23
C GLN A 52 -4.03 7.77 29.78
N ALA A 53 -3.68 6.86 30.69
CA ALA A 53 -2.85 5.69 30.37
C ALA A 53 -3.57 4.80 29.33
N GLY A 54 -2.85 4.32 28.32
CA GLY A 54 -3.42 3.45 27.28
C GLY A 54 -4.03 4.16 26.07
N THR A 55 -4.13 5.50 26.06
CA THR A 55 -4.76 6.24 24.96
C THR A 55 -3.98 6.12 23.66
N ARG A 56 -2.64 6.09 23.72
CA ARG A 56 -1.79 5.90 22.54
C ARG A 56 -2.07 4.57 21.85
N GLU A 57 -2.11 3.50 22.63
CA GLU A 57 -2.39 2.15 22.18
C GLU A 57 -3.79 2.05 21.57
N ARG A 58 -4.79 2.69 22.20
CA ARG A 58 -6.15 2.76 21.65
C ARG A 58 -6.21 3.49 20.32
N ILE A 59 -5.52 4.63 20.18
CA ILE A 59 -5.45 5.37 18.91
C ILE A 59 -4.84 4.50 17.82
N VAL A 60 -3.69 3.86 18.10
CA VAL A 60 -3.04 2.95 17.13
C VAL A 60 -3.96 1.80 16.74
N VAL A 61 -4.66 1.19 17.70
CA VAL A 61 -5.57 0.07 17.41
C VAL A 61 -6.75 0.55 16.58
N VAL A 62 -7.43 1.63 16.94
CA VAL A 62 -8.61 2.12 16.22
C VAL A 62 -8.23 2.55 14.80
N PHE A 63 -7.25 3.45 14.66
CA PHE A 63 -6.82 3.91 13.34
C PHE A 63 -6.15 2.79 12.53
N GLY A 64 -5.41 1.89 13.19
CA GLY A 64 -4.82 0.72 12.56
C GLY A 64 -5.87 -0.25 12.02
N VAL A 65 -6.93 -0.56 12.78
CA VAL A 65 -8.03 -1.41 12.35
C VAL A 65 -8.83 -0.76 11.23
N VAL A 66 -9.17 0.52 11.35
CA VAL A 66 -9.89 1.25 10.31
C VAL A 66 -9.07 1.32 9.02
N ALA A 67 -7.79 1.68 9.11
CA ALA A 67 -6.90 1.70 7.96
C ALA A 67 -6.69 0.30 7.36
N ALA A 68 -6.61 -0.74 8.19
CA ALA A 68 -6.54 -2.13 7.74
C ALA A 68 -7.78 -2.55 6.96
N LEU A 69 -8.97 -2.24 7.47
CA LEU A 69 -10.22 -2.49 6.76
C LEU A 69 -10.25 -1.75 5.43
N LEU A 70 -9.90 -0.45 5.41
CA LEU A 70 -9.86 0.32 4.17
C LEU A 70 -8.83 -0.23 3.17
N LEU A 71 -7.63 -0.58 3.62
CA LEU A 71 -6.59 -1.14 2.75
C LEU A 71 -6.95 -2.54 2.24
N VAL A 72 -7.60 -3.37 3.05
CA VAL A 72 -8.01 -4.71 2.61
C VAL A 72 -9.19 -4.64 1.62
N LEU A 73 -10.13 -3.71 1.83
CA LEU A 73 -11.32 -3.57 0.99
C LEU A 73 -11.04 -2.78 -0.30
N LEU A 74 -10.34 -1.65 -0.20
CA LEU A 74 -10.08 -0.73 -1.32
C LEU A 74 -8.69 -0.94 -1.93
N GLY A 75 -7.72 -1.45 -1.17
CA GLY A 75 -6.34 -1.65 -1.65
C GLY A 75 -6.23 -2.57 -2.86
N PRO A 76 -6.98 -3.67 -3.01
CA PRO A 76 -6.96 -4.48 -4.22
C PRO A 76 -7.39 -3.71 -5.47
N LEU A 77 -8.40 -2.83 -5.35
CA LEU A 77 -8.86 -1.98 -6.45
C LEU A 77 -7.77 -0.97 -6.84
N VAL A 78 -7.18 -0.29 -5.86
CA VAL A 78 -6.09 0.67 -6.08
C VAL A 78 -4.87 -0.03 -6.69
N ALA A 79 -4.47 -1.19 -6.16
CA ALA A 79 -3.37 -1.98 -6.67
C ALA A 79 -3.61 -2.42 -8.12
N TRP A 80 -4.85 -2.80 -8.46
CA TRP A 80 -5.23 -3.12 -9.83
C TRP A 80 -5.10 -1.92 -10.75
N VAL A 81 -5.59 -0.74 -10.36
CA VAL A 81 -5.48 0.50 -11.15
C VAL A 81 -4.01 0.88 -11.38
N VAL A 82 -3.19 0.89 -10.33
CA VAL A 82 -1.77 1.22 -10.43
C VAL A 82 -1.04 0.21 -11.31
N ALA A 83 -1.28 -1.08 -11.11
CA ALA A 83 -0.63 -2.12 -11.89
C ALA A 83 -1.12 -2.14 -13.36
N ARG A 84 -2.38 -1.74 -13.62
CA ARG A 84 -2.92 -1.52 -14.97
C ARG A 84 -2.19 -0.36 -15.66
N ALA A 85 -1.97 0.75 -14.97
CA ALA A 85 -1.21 1.89 -15.49
C ALA A 85 0.25 1.49 -15.79
N LEU A 86 0.84 0.65 -14.95
CA LEU A 86 2.21 0.16 -15.08
C LEU A 86 2.33 -1.15 -15.87
N ARG A 87 1.30 -1.58 -16.61
CA ARG A 87 1.25 -2.92 -17.25
C ARG A 87 2.45 -3.25 -18.14
N ARG A 88 3.11 -2.24 -18.73
CA ARG A 88 4.29 -2.39 -19.61
C ARG A 88 5.64 -2.19 -18.90
N VAL A 89 5.63 -1.75 -17.64
CA VAL A 89 6.85 -1.37 -16.91
C VAL A 89 7.42 -2.58 -16.18
N ARG A 90 8.64 -2.99 -16.56
CA ARG A 90 9.39 -4.10 -15.93
C ARG A 90 10.23 -3.69 -14.72
N SER A 91 10.37 -2.39 -14.44
CA SER A 91 11.18 -1.91 -13.32
C SER A 91 10.40 -1.95 -12.01
N THR A 92 10.83 -2.81 -11.08
CA THR A 92 10.25 -2.86 -9.74
C THR A 92 10.42 -1.55 -8.96
N ALA A 93 11.49 -0.79 -9.22
CA ALA A 93 11.69 0.51 -8.58
C ALA A 93 10.57 1.49 -8.93
N VAL A 94 10.16 1.53 -10.20
CA VAL A 94 9.04 2.37 -10.66
C VAL A 94 7.73 1.95 -10.00
N HIS A 95 7.50 0.64 -9.84
CA HIS A 95 6.34 0.14 -9.10
C HIS A 95 6.35 0.60 -7.64
N VAL A 96 7.49 0.48 -6.95
CA VAL A 96 7.59 0.94 -5.54
C VAL A 96 7.32 2.43 -5.43
N ILE A 97 7.89 3.26 -6.31
CA ILE A 97 7.65 4.71 -6.33
C ILE A 97 6.17 5.00 -6.59
N ALA A 98 5.55 4.35 -7.57
CA ALA A 98 4.14 4.56 -7.90
C ALA A 98 3.19 4.16 -6.75
N PHE A 99 3.46 3.03 -6.10
CA PHE A 99 2.68 2.62 -4.93
C PHE A 99 2.90 3.56 -3.74
N THR A 100 4.12 4.06 -3.54
CA THR A 100 4.42 5.08 -2.52
C THR A 100 3.61 6.35 -2.78
N PHE A 101 3.69 6.87 -3.99
CA PHE A 101 2.96 8.08 -4.39
C PHE A 101 1.44 7.91 -4.26
N THR A 102 0.91 6.78 -4.72
CA THR A 102 -0.52 6.49 -4.61
C THR A 102 -0.97 6.38 -3.15
N GLY A 103 -0.17 5.71 -2.31
CA GLY A 103 -0.43 5.64 -0.87
C GLY A 103 -0.41 7.03 -0.22
N SER A 104 0.52 7.91 -0.62
CA SER A 104 0.58 9.29 -0.15
C SER A 104 -0.65 10.10 -0.53
N VAL A 105 -1.14 9.98 -1.78
CA VAL A 105 -2.37 10.66 -2.23
C VAL A 105 -3.57 10.17 -1.42
N VAL A 106 -3.72 8.86 -1.25
CA VAL A 106 -4.81 8.29 -0.45
C VAL A 106 -4.74 8.75 1.00
N GLY A 107 -3.55 8.73 1.60
CA GLY A 107 -3.33 9.21 2.97
C GLY A 107 -3.68 10.70 3.14
N GLY A 108 -3.27 11.54 2.20
CA GLY A 108 -3.61 12.98 2.21
C GLY A 108 -5.11 13.23 2.05
N LEU A 109 -5.77 12.53 1.14
CA LEU A 109 -7.23 12.63 0.96
C LEU A 109 -7.98 12.22 2.22
N LEU A 110 -7.61 11.09 2.83
CA LEU A 110 -8.24 10.62 4.08
C LEU A 110 -7.96 11.58 5.25
N GLY A 111 -6.74 12.09 5.37
CA GLY A 111 -6.35 13.00 6.44
C GLY A 111 -6.91 14.41 6.29
N SER A 112 -7.24 14.85 5.07
CA SER A 112 -7.77 16.20 4.82
C SER A 112 -9.05 16.50 5.59
N ALA A 113 -9.88 15.47 5.86
CA ALA A 113 -11.08 15.58 6.68
C ALA A 113 -10.80 15.89 8.16
N PHE A 114 -9.57 15.67 8.63
CA PHE A 114 -9.14 15.84 10.02
C PHE A 114 -8.15 16.99 10.22
N GLY A 115 -7.84 17.74 9.16
CA GLY A 115 -6.95 18.90 9.19
C GLY A 115 -5.58 18.67 8.51
N PRO A 116 -4.82 19.76 8.26
CA PRO A 116 -3.60 19.73 7.46
C PRO A 116 -2.46 18.92 8.11
N ASP A 117 -2.32 18.95 9.43
CA ASP A 117 -1.26 18.23 10.14
C ASP A 117 -1.48 16.71 10.10
N VAL A 118 -2.74 16.28 10.23
CA VAL A 118 -3.13 14.86 10.09
C VAL A 118 -2.96 14.42 8.64
N ALA A 119 -3.35 15.25 7.67
CA ALA A 119 -3.13 15.00 6.26
C ALA A 119 -1.64 14.81 5.94
N ALA A 120 -0.78 15.72 6.39
CA ALA A 120 0.67 15.61 6.18
C ALA A 120 1.26 14.34 6.80
N SER A 121 0.83 13.99 8.02
CA SER A 121 1.28 12.77 8.69
C SER A 121 0.84 11.50 7.96
N LEU A 122 -0.40 11.46 7.45
CA LEU A 122 -0.92 10.32 6.70
C LEU A 122 -0.33 10.20 5.28
N VAL A 123 -0.02 11.32 4.62
CA VAL A 123 0.71 11.36 3.35
C VAL A 123 2.03 10.58 3.46
N VAL A 124 2.78 10.84 4.54
CA VAL A 124 4.08 10.20 4.75
C VAL A 124 3.92 8.74 5.16
N THR A 125 3.09 8.46 6.17
CA THR A 125 2.98 7.11 6.76
C THR A 125 2.31 6.10 5.82
N VAL A 126 1.20 6.45 5.17
CA VAL A 126 0.50 5.56 4.22
C VAL A 126 1.32 5.36 2.95
N GLY A 127 1.97 6.42 2.45
CA GLY A 127 2.84 6.34 1.30
C GLY A 127 4.02 5.38 1.53
N LEU A 128 4.76 5.59 2.62
CA LEU A 128 5.88 4.70 2.97
C LEU A 128 5.42 3.27 3.20
N ALA A 129 4.29 3.05 3.89
CA ALA A 129 3.75 1.71 4.09
C ALA A 129 3.41 1.01 2.77
N ALA A 130 2.77 1.70 1.82
CA ALA A 130 2.44 1.14 0.50
C ALA A 130 3.69 0.82 -0.34
N GLY A 131 4.68 1.71 -0.34
CA GLY A 131 5.97 1.50 -1.02
C GLY A 131 6.74 0.32 -0.47
N LEU A 132 6.91 0.27 0.86
CA LEU A 132 7.58 -0.83 1.55
C LEU A 132 6.84 -2.15 1.38
N ALA A 133 5.50 -2.13 1.41
CA ALA A 133 4.73 -3.33 1.12
C ALA A 133 4.98 -3.85 -0.30
N ARG A 134 5.00 -2.95 -1.29
CA ARG A 134 5.31 -3.32 -2.67
C ARG A 134 6.73 -3.89 -2.80
N LEU A 135 7.69 -3.36 -2.03
CA LEU A 135 9.07 -3.82 -1.98
C LEU A 135 9.16 -5.23 -1.36
N LEU A 136 8.49 -5.46 -0.24
CA LEU A 136 8.49 -6.74 0.47
C LEU A 136 7.74 -7.84 -0.29
N MET A 137 6.77 -7.47 -1.11
CA MET A 137 6.03 -8.41 -1.97
C MET A 137 6.81 -8.87 -3.22
N ARG A 138 8.05 -8.37 -3.44
CA ARG A 138 8.92 -8.77 -4.57
C ARG A 138 9.00 -10.29 -4.81
N PRO A 139 9.14 -11.16 -3.79
CA PRO A 139 9.27 -12.61 -4.01
C PRO A 139 8.02 -13.25 -4.62
N PHE A 140 6.86 -12.60 -4.53
CA PHE A 140 5.59 -13.10 -5.06
C PHE A 140 5.27 -12.60 -6.48
N GLU A 141 6.19 -11.83 -7.09
CA GLU A 141 6.03 -11.29 -8.44
C GLU A 141 5.99 -12.41 -9.49
N ARG A 142 4.94 -12.41 -10.33
CA ARG A 142 4.89 -13.20 -11.56
C ARG A 142 5.36 -12.30 -12.70
N ARG A 143 6.58 -12.53 -13.18
CA ARG A 143 7.14 -11.79 -14.32
C ARG A 143 6.87 -12.55 -15.60
N SER A 144 6.35 -11.86 -16.61
CA SER A 144 6.33 -12.41 -17.97
C SER A 144 7.77 -12.56 -18.45
N ARG A 145 8.17 -13.75 -18.89
CA ARG A 145 9.44 -13.95 -19.60
C ARG A 145 9.41 -13.04 -20.83
N GLY A 146 10.38 -12.15 -20.95
CA GLY A 146 10.50 -11.35 -22.16
C GLY A 146 10.73 -12.28 -23.35
N ALA A 147 9.94 -12.08 -24.41
CA ALA A 147 10.34 -12.46 -25.75
C ALA A 147 11.62 -11.71 -26.13
#